data_AF-A0A8T5JYR5-F1
#
_entry.id   AF-A0A8T5JYR5-F1
#
_cell.length_a   1.000
_cell.length_b   1.000
_cell.length_c   1.000
_cell.angle_alpha   90.00
_cell.angle_beta   90.00
_cell.angle_gamma   90.00
#
_symmetry.space_group_name_H-M   'P 1'
#
loop_
_entity.id
_entity.type
_entity.pdbx_description
1 polymer ?
#
loop_
_entity_poly.entity_id
_entity_poly.type
_entity_poly.pdbx_seq_one_letter_code
_entity_poly.pdbx_strand_id
1 'polypeptide(L)'
;MSFPTKRLRRLRISEKMRELVQETTLTPKDFICPVFVQEDLKTRIKVESMSEIERLPLEEVNDEVKKIIDLGIPAIMLFGIPTQKDEVGSSAFDDNGIVQKAISQIRKEFG
;
A
#
# COMPACT_ATOMS: atom_id res chain seq x y z
N MET A 1 -8.47 -50.20 16.96
CA MET A 1 -8.08 -49.06 16.09
C MET A 1 -6.88 -49.50 15.26
N SER A 2 -6.89 -49.37 13.92
CA SER A 2 -5.73 -49.76 13.11
C SER A 2 -4.78 -48.59 12.90
N PHE A 3 -3.49 -48.90 12.90
CA PHE A 3 -2.44 -47.92 12.65
C PHE A 3 -2.44 -47.50 11.16
N PRO A 4 -2.28 -46.20 10.83
CA PRO A 4 -2.18 -45.06 11.74
C PRO A 4 -3.55 -44.43 12.06
N THR A 5 -3.81 -44.21 13.34
CA THR A 5 -5.04 -43.57 13.86
C THR A 5 -5.22 -42.14 13.34
N LYS A 6 -4.13 -41.35 13.26
CA LYS A 6 -4.17 -39.95 12.80
C LYS A 6 -3.27 -39.77 11.58
N ARG A 7 -3.82 -39.20 10.50
CA ARG A 7 -3.07 -38.91 9.28
C ARG A 7 -3.48 -37.57 8.70
N LEU A 8 -2.77 -36.51 9.10
CA LEU A 8 -3.08 -35.12 8.71
C LEU A 8 -3.02 -34.87 7.20
N ARG A 9 -2.27 -35.70 6.45
CA ARG A 9 -2.23 -35.63 4.99
C ARG A 9 -3.59 -35.89 4.33
N ARG A 10 -4.56 -36.53 5.00
CA ARG A 10 -5.91 -36.78 4.45
C ARG A 10 -6.62 -35.48 4.02
N LEU A 11 -6.41 -34.39 4.75
CA LEU A 11 -7.00 -33.08 4.45
C LEU A 11 -6.21 -32.27 3.41
N ARG A 12 -5.09 -32.79 2.89
CA ARG A 12 -4.20 -32.07 1.96
C ARG A 12 -4.13 -32.71 0.57
N ILE A 13 -4.94 -33.74 0.31
CA ILE A 13 -4.86 -34.59 -0.89
C ILE A 13 -5.19 -33.80 -2.17
N SER A 14 -6.19 -32.94 -2.12
CA SER A 14 -6.61 -32.14 -3.27
C SER A 14 -6.70 -30.66 -2.91
N GLU A 15 -6.72 -29.82 -3.93
CA GLU A 15 -6.96 -28.38 -3.80
C GLU A 15 -8.30 -28.11 -3.12
N LYS A 16 -9.40 -28.72 -3.60
CA LYS A 16 -10.73 -28.60 -2.99
C LYS A 16 -10.75 -28.97 -1.50
N MET A 17 -10.00 -30.00 -1.10
CA MET A 17 -9.93 -30.36 0.32
C MET A 17 -9.17 -29.33 1.15
N ARG A 18 -8.12 -28.71 0.60
CA ARG A 18 -7.37 -27.66 1.28
C ARG A 18 -8.21 -26.39 1.40
N GLU A 19 -8.94 -26.03 0.35
CA GLU A 19 -9.86 -24.88 0.34
C GLU A 19 -10.96 -25.03 1.39
N LEU A 20 -11.57 -26.23 1.50
CA LEU A 20 -12.61 -26.52 2.50
C LEU A 20 -12.11 -26.38 3.95
N VAL A 21 -10.84 -26.67 4.22
CA VAL A 21 -10.25 -26.64 5.58
C VAL A 21 -9.35 -25.42 5.80
N GLN A 22 -9.32 -24.46 4.89
CA GLN A 22 -8.47 -23.29 4.98
C GLN A 22 -8.93 -22.40 6.15
N GLU A 23 -8.00 -22.09 7.05
CA GLU A 23 -8.29 -21.31 8.26
C GLU A 23 -8.09 -19.80 8.07
N THR A 24 -7.35 -19.38 7.05
CA THR A 24 -6.97 -17.98 6.83
C THR A 24 -7.24 -17.60 5.38
N THR A 25 -7.96 -16.52 5.17
CA THR A 25 -8.21 -15.93 3.85
C THR A 25 -7.52 -14.58 3.73
N LEU A 26 -7.10 -14.23 2.52
CA LEU A 26 -6.56 -12.92 2.20
C LEU A 26 -7.33 -12.34 1.03
N THR A 27 -7.69 -11.07 1.13
CA THR A 27 -8.49 -10.31 0.17
C THR A 27 -7.86 -8.93 -0.02
N PRO A 28 -8.18 -8.20 -1.11
CA PRO A 28 -7.73 -6.82 -1.29
C PRO A 28 -8.03 -5.89 -0.10
N LYS A 29 -9.09 -6.20 0.66
CA LYS A 29 -9.54 -5.45 1.84
C LYS A 29 -8.59 -5.54 3.03
N ASP A 30 -7.69 -6.51 3.03
CA ASP A 30 -6.71 -6.73 4.10
C ASP A 30 -5.43 -5.89 3.90
N PHE A 31 -5.32 -5.15 2.78
CA PHE A 31 -4.12 -4.39 2.44
C PHE A 31 -4.28 -2.88 2.68
N ILE A 32 -3.14 -2.25 2.98
CA ILE A 32 -2.94 -0.81 2.94
C ILE A 32 -1.78 -0.55 1.98
N CYS A 33 -1.97 0.29 0.97
CA CYS A 33 -0.94 0.56 -0.04
C CYS A 33 -0.10 1.80 0.32
N PRO A 34 1.23 1.67 0.51
CA PRO A 34 2.12 2.82 0.68
C PRO A 34 2.23 3.65 -0.60
N VAL A 35 2.11 4.97 -0.50
CA VAL A 35 2.26 5.91 -1.62
C VAL A 35 3.30 6.95 -1.26
N PHE A 36 4.31 7.12 -2.12
CA PHE A 36 5.42 8.04 -1.88
C PHE A 36 5.29 9.27 -2.77
N VAL A 37 5.20 10.45 -2.16
CA VAL A 37 5.09 11.73 -2.87
C VAL A 37 6.32 12.57 -2.56
N GLN A 38 7.03 13.02 -3.59
CA GLN A 38 8.23 13.85 -3.44
C GLN A 38 7.95 15.27 -3.92
N GLU A 39 8.35 16.24 -3.10
CA GLU A 39 8.23 17.66 -3.40
C GLU A 39 9.19 18.07 -4.54
N ASP A 40 8.76 19.04 -5.35
CA ASP A 40 9.45 19.56 -6.54
C ASP A 40 9.82 18.51 -7.60
N LEU A 41 9.24 17.30 -7.51
CA LEU A 41 9.42 16.26 -8.50
C LEU A 41 8.55 16.57 -9.73
N LYS A 42 9.09 16.36 -10.94
CA LYS A 42 8.37 16.57 -12.21
C LYS A 42 7.94 15.29 -12.91
N THR A 43 8.63 14.19 -12.62
CA THR A 43 8.41 12.87 -13.24
C THR A 43 8.67 11.80 -12.19
N ARG A 44 8.02 10.65 -12.31
CA ARG A 44 8.25 9.51 -11.40
C ARG A 44 9.72 9.10 -11.34
N ILE A 45 10.20 8.76 -10.15
CA ILE A 45 11.56 8.23 -9.93
C ILE A 45 11.47 6.90 -9.18
N LYS A 46 12.13 5.88 -9.71
CA LYS A 46 12.24 4.57 -9.04
C LYS A 46 13.08 4.66 -7.77
N VAL A 47 12.67 3.91 -6.76
CA VAL A 47 13.48 3.70 -5.55
C VAL A 47 14.45 2.56 -5.84
N GLU A 48 15.76 2.83 -5.88
CA GLU A 48 16.76 1.83 -6.31
C GLU A 48 16.75 0.54 -5.47
N SER A 49 16.54 0.66 -4.16
CA SER A 49 16.45 -0.49 -3.25
C SER A 49 15.12 -1.25 -3.35
N MET A 50 14.12 -0.70 -4.05
CA MET A 50 12.77 -1.24 -4.21
C MET A 50 12.28 -0.95 -5.63
N SER A 51 12.79 -1.72 -6.61
CA SER A 51 12.67 -1.41 -8.05
C SER A 51 11.25 -1.22 -8.61
N GLU A 52 10.24 -1.76 -7.92
CA GLU A 52 8.82 -1.66 -8.27
C GLU A 52 8.11 -0.49 -7.56
N ILE A 53 8.80 0.24 -6.68
CA ILE A 53 8.28 1.41 -5.98
C ILE A 53 8.81 2.67 -6.64
N GLU A 54 7.92 3.63 -6.85
CA GLU A 54 8.23 4.92 -7.42
C GLU A 54 7.85 6.04 -6.45
N ARG A 55 8.61 7.12 -6.49
CA ARG A 55 8.23 8.41 -5.90
C ARG A 55 7.51 9.21 -6.96
N LEU A 56 6.38 9.79 -6.56
CA LEU A 56 5.47 10.49 -7.45
C LEU A 56 5.60 12.00 -7.28
N PRO A 57 5.48 12.77 -8.38
CA PRO A 57 5.14 14.18 -8.27
C PRO A 57 3.73 14.33 -7.70
N LEU A 58 3.45 15.44 -7.03
CA LEU A 58 2.14 15.71 -6.41
C LEU A 58 0.99 15.65 -7.43
N GLU A 59 1.23 16.10 -8.65
CA GLU A 59 0.23 16.13 -9.73
C GLU A 59 -0.29 14.74 -10.10
N GLU A 60 0.54 13.70 -9.98
CA GLU A 60 0.19 12.33 -10.37
C GLU A 60 -0.37 11.48 -9.22
N VAL A 61 -0.50 12.05 -8.00
CA VAL A 61 -0.93 11.27 -6.83
C VAL A 61 -2.36 10.72 -6.98
N ASN A 62 -3.27 11.49 -7.61
CA ASN A 62 -4.65 11.07 -7.79
C ASN A 62 -4.76 9.90 -8.77
N ASP A 63 -3.95 9.90 -9.83
CA ASP A 63 -3.92 8.79 -10.79
C ASP A 63 -3.44 7.49 -10.13
N GLU A 64 -2.46 7.59 -9.21
CA GLU A 64 -2.02 6.42 -8.47
C GLU A 64 -3.09 5.92 -7.49
N VAL A 65 -3.70 6.83 -6.72
CA VAL A 65 -4.77 6.46 -5.79
C VAL A 65 -5.96 5.85 -6.50
N LYS A 66 -6.31 6.35 -7.69
CA LYS A 66 -7.38 5.77 -8.52
C LYS A 66 -7.09 4.30 -8.87
N LYS A 67 -5.86 3.99 -9.31
CA LYS A 67 -5.48 2.59 -9.59
C LYS A 67 -5.60 1.70 -8.35
N ILE A 68 -5.20 2.22 -7.17
CA ILE A 68 -5.29 1.50 -5.90
C ILE A 68 -6.76 1.20 -5.54
N ILE A 69 -7.66 2.17 -5.77
CA ILE A 69 -9.11 2.00 -5.59
C ILE A 69 -9.65 0.96 -6.57
N ASP A 70 -9.26 1.02 -7.84
CA ASP A 70 -9.70 0.06 -8.88
C ASP A 70 -9.25 -1.38 -8.56
N LEU A 71 -8.15 -1.55 -7.82
CA LEU A 71 -7.69 -2.85 -7.29
C LEU A 71 -8.48 -3.35 -6.07
N GLY A 72 -9.41 -2.54 -5.54
CA GLY A 72 -10.23 -2.87 -4.38
C GLY A 72 -9.52 -2.71 -3.03
N ILE A 73 -8.40 -2.00 -2.98
CA ILE A 73 -7.64 -1.74 -1.75
C ILE A 73 -8.29 -0.55 -1.02
N PRO A 74 -8.69 -0.70 0.25
CA PRO A 74 -9.53 0.28 0.93
C PRO A 74 -8.77 1.47 1.52
N ALA A 75 -7.44 1.37 1.65
CA ALA A 75 -6.65 2.37 2.35
C ALA A 75 -5.26 2.56 1.75
N ILE A 76 -4.73 3.77 1.90
CA ILE A 76 -3.37 4.15 1.54
C ILE A 76 -2.62 4.67 2.76
N MET A 77 -1.30 4.56 2.72
CA MET A 77 -0.37 5.15 3.69
C MET A 77 0.53 6.13 2.95
N LEU A 78 0.39 7.43 3.21
CA LEU A 78 1.15 8.46 2.50
C LEU A 78 2.51 8.72 3.16
N PHE A 79 3.56 8.77 2.34
CA PHE A 79 4.91 9.13 2.72
C PHE A 79 5.38 10.32 1.88
N GLY A 80 5.62 11.44 2.55
CA GLY A 80 6.14 12.65 1.91
C GLY A 80 7.66 12.73 1.96
N ILE A 81 8.28 13.11 0.85
CA ILE A 81 9.70 13.44 0.78
C ILE A 81 9.81 14.95 0.53
N PRO A 82 10.01 15.78 1.58
CA PRO A 82 10.18 17.22 1.41
C PRO A 82 11.55 17.54 0.80
N THR A 83 11.66 18.69 0.14
CA THR A 83 12.95 19.16 -0.40
C THR A 83 13.89 19.67 0.68
N GLN A 84 13.34 20.20 1.77
CA GLN A 84 14.10 20.69 2.92
C GLN A 84 13.93 19.76 4.12
N LYS A 85 15.01 19.61 4.88
CA LYS A 85 15.04 18.87 6.14
C LYS A 85 15.80 19.69 7.15
N ASP A 86 15.30 19.73 8.38
CA ASP A 86 15.94 20.34 9.52
C ASP A 86 15.94 19.38 10.71
N GLU A 87 16.60 19.78 11.80
CA GLU A 87 16.79 18.93 12.99
C GLU A 87 15.48 18.61 13.72
N VAL A 88 14.45 19.42 13.51
CA VAL A 88 13.15 19.32 14.21
C VAL A 88 12.04 18.72 13.34
N GLY A 89 12.29 18.53 12.04
CA GLY A 89 11.32 18.01 11.08
C GLY A 89 10.18 19.00 10.80
N SER A 90 10.47 20.30 10.65
CA SER A 90 9.44 21.34 10.50
C SER A 90 8.44 21.08 9.38
N SER A 91 8.89 20.53 8.25
CA SER A 91 8.03 20.17 7.11
C SER A 91 6.98 19.11 7.44
N ALA A 92 7.14 18.34 8.52
CA ALA A 92 6.17 17.32 8.91
C ALA A 92 4.85 17.93 9.43
N PHE A 93 4.89 19.16 9.96
CA PHE A 93 3.73 19.87 10.51
C PHE A 93 3.46 21.22 9.82
N ASP A 94 4.13 21.50 8.70
CA ASP A 94 3.79 22.65 7.85
C ASP A 94 2.45 22.41 7.17
N ASP A 95 1.53 23.38 7.26
CA ASP A 95 0.23 23.34 6.57
C ASP A 95 0.39 23.23 5.04
N ASN A 96 1.53 23.67 4.51
CA ASN A 96 1.90 23.58 3.10
C ASN A 96 2.90 22.45 2.81
N GLY A 97 3.12 21.54 3.77
CA GLY A 97 3.97 20.38 3.58
C GLY A 97 3.45 19.44 2.49
N ILE A 98 4.35 18.67 1.88
CA ILE A 98 4.01 17.77 0.76
C ILE A 98 2.95 16.72 1.15
N VAL A 99 2.96 16.24 2.39
CA VAL A 99 1.97 15.27 2.89
C VAL A 99 0.59 15.93 3.02
N GLN A 100 0.53 17.13 3.60
CA GLN A 100 -0.69 17.91 3.79
C GLN A 100 -1.34 18.25 2.45
N LYS A 101 -0.53 18.71 1.48
CA LYS A 101 -0.97 18.95 0.10
C LYS A 101 -1.51 17.69 -0.57
N ALA A 102 -0.79 16.57 -0.47
CA ALA A 102 -1.24 15.29 -1.03
C ALA A 102 -2.57 14.82 -0.41
N ILE A 103 -2.71 14.88 0.91
CA ILE A 103 -3.96 14.52 1.60
C ILE A 103 -5.12 15.40 1.12
N SER A 104 -4.91 16.73 1.05
CA SER A 104 -5.93 17.67 0.61
C SER A 104 -6.38 17.38 -0.84
N GLN A 105 -5.43 17.13 -1.74
CA GLN A 105 -5.70 16.82 -3.14
C GLN A 105 -6.45 15.50 -3.32
N ILE A 106 -6.04 14.45 -2.59
CA ILE A 106 -6.70 13.13 -2.63
C ILE A 106 -8.12 13.23 -2.08
N ARG A 107 -8.30 13.90 -0.93
CA ARG A 107 -9.62 14.07 -0.33
C ARG A 107 -10.56 14.86 -1.23
N LYS A 108 -10.07 15.87 -1.94
CA LYS A 108 -10.88 16.66 -2.88
C LYS A 108 -11.44 15.82 -4.03
N GLU A 109 -10.71 14.80 -4.46
CA GLU A 109 -11.10 13.95 -5.60
C GLU A 109 -11.94 12.73 -5.19
N PHE A 110 -11.61 12.09 -4.05
CA PHE A 110 -12.18 10.79 -3.66
C PHE A 110 -12.93 10.79 -2.32
N GLY A 111 -12.91 11.88 -1.56
CA GLY A 111 -13.55 12.02 -0.24
C GLY A 111 -14.85 12.79 -0.30
#